data_AF-A0A929FT98-F1
#
_entry.id   AF-A0A929FT98-F1
#
_cell.length_a   1.000
_cell.length_b   1.000
_cell.length_c   1.000
_cell.angle_alpha   90.00
_cell.angle_beta   90.00
_cell.angle_gamma   90.00
#
_symmetry.space_group_name_H-M   'P 1'
#
loop_
_entity.id
_entity.type
_entity.pdbx_description
1 polymer ?
#
loop_
_entity_poly.entity_id
_entity_poly.type
_entity_poly.pdbx_seq_one_letter_code
_entity_poly.pdbx_strand_id
1 'polypeptide(L)' 'MNPQTLQEQIALVETKREFLVKLLEQPNLGTLRIDVNQALEELDELIEEFNRTFPNSEGASGL' A
#
# COMPACT_ATOMS: atom_id res chain seq x y z
N MET A 1 9.38 -17.50 -6.51
CA MET A 1 8.97 -16.62 -5.40
C MET A 1 8.06 -17.41 -4.48
N ASN A 2 8.22 -17.29 -3.16
CA ASN A 2 7.39 -17.95 -2.15
C ASN A 2 6.29 -16.94 -1.71
N PRO A 3 5.03 -17.33 -1.48
CA PRO A 3 4.01 -16.46 -0.89
C PRO A 3 4.49 -15.58 0.28
N GLN A 4 5.35 -16.10 1.15
CA GLN A 4 5.96 -15.33 2.25
C GLN A 4 6.78 -14.13 1.75
N THR A 5 7.58 -14.31 0.70
CA THR A 5 8.35 -13.20 0.09
C THR A 5 7.45 -12.15 -0.55
N LEU A 6 6.24 -12.52 -0.98
CA LEU A 6 5.29 -11.55 -1.53
C LEU A 6 4.56 -10.77 -0.42
N GLN A 7 4.26 -11.42 0.70
CA GLN A 7 3.74 -10.77 1.91
C GLN A 7 4.73 -9.77 2.50
N GLU A 8 6.03 -10.10 2.57
CA GLU A 8 7.05 -9.16 3.03
C GLU A 8 7.13 -7.93 2.09
N GLN A 9 7.01 -8.16 0.79
CA GLN A 9 7.01 -7.08 -0.20
C GLN A 9 5.74 -6.22 -0.08
N ILE A 10 4.56 -6.80 0.18
CA ILE A 10 3.35 -6.00 0.38
C ILE A 10 3.45 -5.13 1.64
N ALA A 11 4.03 -5.65 2.73
CA ALA A 11 4.27 -4.85 3.93
C ALA A 11 5.16 -3.63 3.63
N LEU A 12 6.19 -3.79 2.78
CA LEU A 12 7.01 -2.66 2.33
C LEU A 12 6.21 -1.66 1.48
N VAL A 13 5.29 -2.13 0.64
CA VAL A 13 4.38 -1.29 -0.16
C VAL A 13 3.48 -0.46 0.74
N GLU A 14 2.93 -1.04 1.80
CA GLU A 14 2.10 -0.34 2.79
C GLU A 14 2.87 0.78 3.50
N THR A 15 4.15 0.55 3.88
CA THR A 15 4.98 1.61 4.48
C THR A 15 5.22 2.79 3.54
N LYS A 16 5.35 2.52 2.23
CA LYS A 16 5.50 3.57 1.21
C LYS A 16 4.19 4.34 1.00
N ARG A 17 3.06 3.64 1.04
CA ARG A 17 1.73 4.26 1.02
C ARG A 17 1.56 5.22 2.20
N GLU A 18 1.89 4.80 3.42
CA GLU A 18 1.84 5.68 4.60
C GLU A 18 2.72 6.92 4.45
N PHE A 19 3.92 6.76 3.87
CA PHE A 19 4.79 7.90 3.56
C PHE A 19 4.12 8.89 2.61
N LEU A 20 3.48 8.41 1.54
CA LEU A 20 2.78 9.27 0.57
C LEU A 20 1.56 9.97 1.17
N VAL A 21 0.83 9.32 2.08
CA VAL A 21 -0.25 9.97 2.85
C VAL A 21 0.31 11.15 3.66
N LYS A 22 1.40 10.94 4.40
CA LYS A 22 2.07 12.03 5.16
C LYS A 22 2.60 13.12 4.24
N LEU A 23 3.06 12.75 3.04
CA LEU A 23 3.53 13.71 2.05
C LEU A 23 2.38 14.61 1.57
N LEU A 24 1.17 14.08 1.36
CA LEU A 24 -0.01 14.88 0.98
C LEU A 24 -0.43 15.93 2.02
N GLU A 25 -0.06 15.74 3.29
CA GLU A 25 -0.33 16.71 4.36
C GLU A 25 0.52 17.98 4.20
N GLN A 26 1.62 17.93 3.42
CA GLN A 26 2.45 19.10 3.22
C GLN A 26 1.77 20.12 2.29
N PRO A 27 1.70 21.40 2.71
CA PRO A 27 0.93 22.42 1.99
C PRO A 27 1.55 22.87 0.65
N ASN A 28 2.82 22.54 0.42
CA ASN A 28 3.66 23.09 -0.66
C ASN A 28 4.07 22.05 -1.73
N LEU A 29 3.28 21.00 -1.94
CA LEU A 29 3.56 19.99 -2.98
C LEU A 29 3.45 20.52 -4.42
N GLY A 30 2.64 21.55 -4.65
CA GLY A 30 2.39 22.04 -6.01
C GLY A 30 1.85 20.92 -6.92
N THR A 31 2.46 20.78 -8.11
CA THR A 31 2.06 19.78 -9.12
C THR A 31 2.30 18.34 -8.68
N LEU A 32 3.29 18.10 -7.79
CA LEU A 32 3.59 16.77 -7.25
C LEU A 32 2.40 16.17 -6.51
N ARG A 33 1.45 16.99 -6.05
CA ARG A 33 0.22 16.53 -5.42
C ARG A 33 -0.58 15.61 -6.33
N ILE A 34 -0.63 15.89 -7.63
CA ILE A 34 -1.38 15.06 -8.59
C ILE A 34 -0.71 13.68 -8.69
N ASP A 35 0.60 13.66 -8.88
CA ASP A 35 1.39 12.43 -8.98
C ASP A 35 1.30 11.59 -7.70
N VAL A 36 1.32 12.23 -6.52
CA VAL A 36 1.20 11.53 -5.23
C VAL A 36 -0.20 10.94 -5.03
N ASN A 37 -1.27 11.65 -5.43
CA ASN A 37 -2.62 11.07 -5.39
C ASN A 37 -2.75 9.87 -6.34
N GLN A 38 -2.20 9.97 -7.56
CA GLN A 38 -2.22 8.86 -8.50
C GLN A 38 -1.44 7.65 -7.96
N ALA A 39 -0.24 7.87 -7.43
CA ALA A 39 0.55 6.80 -6.84
C ALA A 39 -0.16 6.14 -5.64
N LEU A 40 -0.88 6.92 -4.82
CA LEU A 40 -1.69 6.36 -3.73
C LEU A 40 -2.83 5.48 -4.24
N GLU A 41 -3.53 5.88 -5.29
CA GLU A 41 -4.59 5.09 -5.92
C GLU A 41 -4.04 3.76 -6.47
N GLU A 42 -2.91 3.79 -7.18
CA GLU A 42 -2.26 2.57 -7.70
C GLU A 42 -1.79 1.63 -6.57
N LEU A 43 -1.29 2.18 -5.47
CA LEU A 43 -0.88 1.38 -4.30
C LEU A 43 -2.09 0.78 -3.58
N ASP A 44 -3.19 1.53 -3.48
CA ASP A 44 -4.45 1.05 -2.91
C ASP A 44 -5.03 -0.11 -3.73
N GLU A 45 -5.06 0.03 -5.05
CA GLU A 45 -5.51 -1.03 -5.96
C GLU A 45 -4.61 -2.28 -5.84
N LEU A 46 -3.29 -2.10 -5.79
CA LEU A 46 -2.34 -3.21 -5.64
C LEU A 46 -2.54 -3.96 -4.31
N ILE A 47 -2.71 -3.23 -3.20
CA ILE A 47 -2.92 -3.84 -1.89
C ILE A 47 -4.28 -4.56 -1.85
N GLU A 48 -5.33 -3.98 -2.42
CA GLU A 48 -6.64 -4.64 -2.51
C GLU A 48 -6.56 -5.93 -3.33
N GLU A 49 -5.93 -5.90 -4.50
CA GLU A 49 -5.76 -7.08 -5.36
C GLU A 49 -4.95 -8.17 -4.64
N PHE A 50 -3.89 -7.78 -3.93
CA PHE A 50 -3.10 -8.70 -3.11
C PHE A 50 -3.96 -9.36 -2.03
N ASN A 51 -4.71 -8.59 -1.26
CA ASN A 51 -5.56 -9.10 -0.18
C ASN A 51 -6.66 -10.03 -0.70
N ARG A 52 -7.22 -9.74 -1.87
CA ARG A 52 -8.20 -10.63 -2.54
C ARG A 52 -7.57 -11.92 -3.05
N THR A 53 -6.31 -11.87 -3.49
CA THR A 53 -5.56 -13.04 -3.99
C THR A 53 -5.06 -13.92 -2.84
N PHE A 54 -4.73 -13.32 -1.69
CA PHE A 54 -4.16 -13.98 -0.52
C PHE A 54 -4.97 -13.74 0.77
N PRO A 55 -6.24 -14.16 0.83
CA PRO A 55 -7.17 -13.84 1.92
C PRO A 55 -6.75 -14.38 3.30
N ASN A 56 -5.82 -15.34 3.36
CA ASN A 56 -5.30 -15.92 4.62
C ASN A 56 -4.10 -15.18 5.20
N SER A 57 -3.71 -14.03 4.65
CA SER A 57 -2.60 -13.22 5.17
C SER A 57 -2.95 -12.50 6.49
N GLU A 58 -4.24 -12.27 6.76
CA GLU A 58 -4.73 -11.56 7.96
C GLU A 58 -5.83 -12.32 8.74
N GLY A 59 -5.89 -13.65 8.62
CA GLY A 59 -7.03 -14.46 9.10
C GLY A 59 -6.77 -15.47 10.22
N ALA A 60 -5.60 -15.50 10.85
CA ALA A 60 -5.23 -16.50 11.87
C ALA A 60 -5.15 -15.96 13.32
N SER A 61 -5.88 -14.89 13.63
CA SER A 61 -6.01 -14.36 15.01
C SER A 61 -7.47 -14.26 15.49
N GLY A 62 -8.39 -14.98 14.85
CA GLY A 62 -9.78 -15.14 15.29
C GLY A 62 -10.06 -16.54 15.84
N LEU A 63 -9.44 -16.88 16.98
CA LEU A 63 -9.85 -17.98 17.86
C LEU A 63 -9.85 -17.50 19.31
#